data_AF-A0A087TYX6-F1
#
_entry.id   AF-A0A087TYX6-F1
#
_cell.length_a   1.000
_cell.length_b   1.000
_cell.length_c   1.000
_cell.angle_alpha   90.00
_cell.angle_beta   90.00
_cell.angle_gamma   90.00
#
_symmetry.space_group_name_H-M   'P 1'
#
loop_
_entity.id
_entity.type
_entity.pdbx_description
1 polymer ?
#
loop_
_entity_poly.entity_id
_entity_poly.type
_entity_poly.pdbx_seq_one_letter_code
_entity_poly.pdbx_strand_id
1 'polypeptide(L)'
;MLVKVVTYTNIYIVSISENFQREKDARHRTLIETHTFISLSYFCGVHKSSYVNMQDLSATDVTGFEIFYKTMPYEFFFLNQDVCFDYIGARVVRKESGKLAPKREFFENFVNNCQK
;
A
#
# COMPACT_ATOMS: atom_id res chain seq x y z
N MET A 1 2.41 -7.09 12.07
CA MET A 1 2.83 -5.90 11.31
C MET A 1 1.84 -5.59 10.18
N LEU A 2 1.71 -6.48 9.18
CA LEU A 2 0.80 -6.30 8.04
C LEU A 2 -0.68 -6.06 8.40
N VAL A 3 -1.23 -6.82 9.36
CA VAL A 3 -2.62 -6.64 9.83
C VAL A 3 -2.89 -5.20 10.29
N LYS A 4 -1.95 -4.57 11.00
CA LYS A 4 -2.09 -3.18 11.46
C LYS A 4 -2.12 -2.20 10.29
N VAL A 5 -1.29 -2.42 9.28
CA VAL A 5 -1.27 -1.61 8.05
C VAL A 5 -2.63 -1.67 7.35
N VAL A 6 -3.22 -2.87 7.23
CA VAL A 6 -4.58 -3.04 6.66
C VAL A 6 -5.61 -2.26 7.47
N THR A 7 -5.60 -2.40 8.80
CA THR A 7 -6.53 -1.69 9.69
C THR A 7 -6.42 -0.18 9.54
N TYR A 8 -5.20 0.37 9.59
CA TYR A 8 -4.98 1.82 9.47
C TYR A 8 -5.33 2.34 8.09
N THR A 9 -5.01 1.58 7.04
CA THR A 9 -5.37 1.90 5.66
C THR A 9 -6.89 1.97 5.49
N ASN A 10 -7.64 1.01 6.03
CA ASN A 10 -9.10 1.02 5.95
C ASN A 10 -9.74 2.19 6.70
N ILE A 11 -9.22 2.53 7.88
CA ILE A 11 -9.65 3.72 8.63
C ILE A 11 -9.39 4.99 7.80
N TYR A 12 -8.23 5.07 7.16
CA TYR A 12 -7.89 6.20 6.29
C TYR A 12 -8.83 6.28 5.09
N ILE A 13 -9.05 5.17 4.37
CA ILE A 13 -9.96 5.10 3.21
C ILE A 13 -11.36 5.60 3.59
N VAL A 14 -11.90 5.18 4.74
CA VAL A 14 -13.20 5.67 5.22
C VAL A 14 -13.18 7.19 5.38
N SER A 15 -12.11 7.76 5.94
CA SER A 15 -11.98 9.21 6.16
C SER A 15 -11.90 10.05 4.87
N ILE A 16 -11.49 9.45 3.75
CA ILE A 16 -11.38 10.11 2.45
C ILE A 16 -12.42 9.61 1.44
N SER A 17 -13.30 8.70 1.84
CA SER A 17 -14.25 8.01 0.95
C SER A 17 -15.16 8.97 0.18
N GLU A 18 -15.58 10.07 0.80
CA GLU A 18 -16.43 11.10 0.19
C GLU A 18 -15.76 11.84 -0.98
N ASN A 19 -14.43 11.80 -1.07
CA ASN A 19 -13.70 12.43 -2.17
C ASN A 19 -13.75 11.58 -3.46
N PHE A 20 -14.21 10.34 -3.38
CA PHE A 20 -14.25 9.43 -4.52
C PHE A 20 -15.64 9.40 -5.15
N GLN A 21 -15.69 9.58 -6.48
CA GLN A 21 -16.93 9.46 -7.24
C GLN A 21 -17.37 8.00 -7.42
N ARG A 22 -16.44 7.05 -7.36
CA ARG A 22 -16.70 5.62 -7.57
C ARG A 22 -16.44 4.86 -6.28
N GLU A 23 -17.41 4.07 -5.85
CA GLU A 23 -17.30 3.22 -4.66
C GLU A 23 -16.06 2.31 -4.70
N LYS A 24 -15.70 1.81 -5.88
CA LYS A 24 -14.54 0.94 -6.07
C LYS A 24 -13.21 1.59 -5.68
N ASP A 25 -13.11 2.92 -5.77
CA ASP A 25 -11.91 3.66 -5.45
C ASP A 25 -11.75 3.85 -3.92
N ALA A 26 -12.85 3.75 -3.15
CA ALA A 26 -12.88 3.79 -1.69
C ALA A 26 -13.11 2.40 -1.04
N ARG A 27 -12.84 1.31 -1.77
CA ARG A 27 -13.05 -0.05 -1.26
C ARG A 27 -12.04 -0.39 -0.15
N HIS A 28 -12.55 -1.03 0.90
CA HIS A 28 -11.71 -1.58 1.96
C HIS A 28 -10.70 -2.59 1.42
N ARG A 29 -9.52 -2.60 2.04
CA ARG A 29 -8.42 -3.49 1.73
C ARG A 29 -8.48 -4.73 2.59
N THR A 30 -8.20 -5.85 1.96
CA THR A 30 -8.00 -7.15 2.60
C THR A 30 -6.52 -7.43 2.81
N LEU A 31 -6.22 -8.35 3.73
CA LEU A 31 -4.86 -8.79 3.98
C LEU A 31 -4.22 -9.40 2.72
N ILE A 32 -5.01 -10.12 1.91
CA ILE A 32 -4.55 -10.73 0.65
C ILE A 32 -4.14 -9.64 -0.33
N GLU A 33 -4.96 -8.62 -0.54
CA GLU A 33 -4.62 -7.51 -1.45
C GLU A 33 -3.36 -6.77 -1.01
N THR A 34 -3.17 -6.51 0.29
CA THR A 34 -1.96 -5.86 0.80
C THR A 34 -0.72 -6.76 0.65
N HIS A 35 -0.85 -8.08 0.87
CA HIS A 35 0.24 -9.02 0.64
C HIS A 35 0.63 -9.08 -0.84
N THR A 36 -0.37 -9.15 -1.72
CA THR A 36 -0.21 -9.12 -3.17
C THR A 36 0.51 -7.86 -3.63
N PHE A 37 0.11 -6.69 -3.10
CA PHE A 37 0.76 -5.42 -3.39
C PHE A 37 2.25 -5.41 -3.02
N ILE A 38 2.62 -5.91 -1.83
CA ILE A 38 4.02 -6.02 -1.41
C ILE A 38 4.79 -6.99 -2.31
N SER A 39 4.17 -8.11 -2.66
CA SER A 39 4.77 -9.13 -3.52
C SER A 39 5.07 -8.58 -4.91
N LEU A 40 4.12 -7.87 -5.53
CA LEU A 40 4.31 -7.21 -6.82
C LEU A 40 5.38 -6.10 -6.76
N SER A 41 5.41 -5.34 -5.66
CA SER A 41 6.46 -4.33 -5.42
C SER A 41 7.85 -4.95 -5.34
N TYR A 42 7.96 -6.13 -4.69
CA TYR A 42 9.19 -6.91 -4.67
C TYR A 42 9.57 -7.39 -6.08
N PHE A 43 8.61 -7.92 -6.87
CA PHE A 43 8.85 -8.31 -8.26
C PHE A 43 9.32 -7.13 -9.12
N CYS A 44 8.76 -5.93 -8.98
CA CYS A 44 9.26 -4.73 -9.66
C CYS A 44 10.74 -4.50 -9.37
N GLY A 45 11.15 -4.63 -8.11
CA GLY A 45 12.55 -4.50 -7.69
C GLY A 45 13.46 -5.57 -8.31
N VAL A 46 13.02 -6.83 -8.31
CA VAL A 46 13.77 -7.96 -8.90
C VAL A 46 14.00 -7.75 -10.41
N HIS A 47 12.98 -7.28 -11.12
CA HIS A 47 13.06 -7.01 -12.56
C HIS A 47 13.74 -5.67 -12.91
N LYS A 48 14.20 -4.91 -11.90
CA LYS A 48 14.76 -3.55 -12.08
C LYS A 48 13.79 -2.60 -12.78
N SER A 49 12.49 -2.82 -12.63
CA SER A 49 11.43 -2.05 -13.29
C SER A 49 10.74 -1.06 -12.36
N SER A 50 11.38 -0.67 -11.26
CA SER A 50 10.80 0.25 -10.26
C SER A 50 10.52 1.66 -10.79
N TYR A 51 11.13 2.04 -11.91
CA TYR A 51 10.92 3.32 -12.60
C TYR A 51 9.90 3.23 -13.74
N VAL A 52 9.47 2.02 -14.10
CA VAL A 52 8.55 1.79 -15.22
C VAL A 52 7.14 2.19 -14.77
N ASN A 53 6.38 2.81 -15.68
CA ASN A 53 5.01 3.16 -15.38
C ASN A 53 4.21 1.88 -15.13
N MET A 54 3.34 1.94 -14.12
CA MET A 54 2.48 0.84 -13.76
C MET A 54 1.54 0.39 -14.88
N GLN A 55 1.13 1.32 -15.76
CA GLN A 55 0.39 1.02 -16.99
C GLN A 55 1.20 0.09 -17.89
N ASP A 56 2.47 0.41 -18.13
CA ASP A 56 3.36 -0.40 -18.97
C ASP A 56 3.63 -1.77 -18.31
N LEU A 57 3.83 -1.80 -16.99
CA LEU A 57 4.02 -3.06 -16.24
C LEU A 57 2.81 -3.99 -16.34
N SER A 58 1.60 -3.42 -16.45
CA SER A 58 0.34 -4.16 -16.53
C SER A 58 -0.26 -4.19 -17.94
N ALA A 59 0.53 -3.86 -18.97
CA ALA A 59 0.08 -3.89 -20.34
C ALA A 59 -0.24 -5.32 -20.79
N THR A 60 -1.34 -5.49 -21.51
CA THR A 60 -1.79 -6.79 -22.05
C THR A 60 -1.24 -7.08 -23.44
N ASP A 61 -0.53 -6.13 -24.04
CA ASP A 61 -0.04 -6.17 -25.43
C ASP A 61 1.31 -6.87 -25.59
N VAL A 62 1.53 -7.96 -24.84
CA VAL A 62 2.78 -8.76 -24.79
C VAL A 62 3.98 -8.01 -24.20
N THR A 63 3.93 -6.67 -24.08
CA THR A 63 5.03 -5.87 -23.52
C THR A 63 5.02 -5.80 -21.99
N GLY A 64 3.86 -6.01 -21.36
CA GLY A 64 3.72 -6.02 -19.91
C GLY A 64 4.11 -7.35 -19.26
N PHE A 65 4.26 -7.31 -17.94
CA PHE A 65 4.55 -8.51 -17.17
C PHE A 65 3.26 -9.27 -16.86
N GLU A 66 3.19 -10.52 -17.29
CA GLU A 66 2.00 -11.38 -17.14
C GLU A 66 1.48 -11.45 -15.70
N ILE A 67 2.39 -11.50 -14.73
CA ILE A 67 2.04 -11.54 -13.31
C ILE A 67 1.28 -10.28 -12.86
N PHE A 68 1.54 -9.11 -13.44
CA PHE A 68 0.92 -7.86 -13.00
C PHE A 68 -0.53 -7.78 -13.42
N TYR A 69 -0.84 -7.91 -14.71
CA TYR A 69 -2.22 -7.78 -15.19
C TYR A 69 -3.12 -8.95 -14.74
N LYS A 70 -2.55 -10.15 -14.50
CA LYS A 70 -3.32 -11.29 -13.97
C LYS A 70 -3.58 -11.20 -12.47
N THR A 71 -2.69 -10.57 -11.71
CA THR A 71 -2.78 -10.55 -10.24
C THR A 71 -3.56 -9.33 -9.74
N MET A 72 -3.40 -8.18 -10.38
CA MET A 72 -4.17 -6.97 -10.07
C MET A 72 -4.40 -6.16 -11.35
N PRO A 73 -5.64 -6.09 -11.86
CA PRO A 73 -5.94 -5.25 -13.02
C PRO A 73 -5.63 -3.79 -12.70
N TYR A 74 -5.32 -2.98 -13.72
CA TYR A 74 -4.84 -1.59 -13.59
C TYR A 74 -5.64 -0.73 -12.58
N GLU A 75 -6.94 -0.98 -12.46
CA GLU A 75 -7.85 -0.31 -11.53
C GLU A 75 -7.46 -0.48 -10.05
N PHE A 76 -6.69 -1.52 -9.72
CA PHE A 76 -6.15 -1.74 -8.39
C PHE A 76 -4.97 -0.82 -8.09
N PHE A 77 -4.33 -0.14 -9.04
CA PHE A 77 -3.18 0.73 -8.74
C PHE A 77 -3.50 2.02 -7.99
N PHE A 78 -4.78 2.36 -7.85
CA PHE A 78 -5.23 3.31 -6.84
C PHE A 78 -4.82 2.90 -5.41
N LEU A 79 -4.43 1.62 -5.19
CA LEU A 79 -3.81 1.12 -3.96
C LEU A 79 -2.57 1.88 -3.49
N ASN A 80 -1.77 2.45 -4.41
CA ASN A 80 -0.50 3.06 -4.05
C ASN A 80 -0.65 4.34 -3.20
N GLN A 81 -1.82 5.01 -3.25
CA GLN A 81 -1.99 6.31 -2.63
C GLN A 81 -2.40 6.25 -1.15
N ASP A 82 -3.02 5.14 -0.71
CA ASP A 82 -3.74 5.12 0.57
C ASP A 82 -3.09 4.26 1.66
N VAL A 83 -1.93 3.64 1.41
CA VAL A 83 -1.27 2.79 2.41
C VAL A 83 -0.89 3.62 3.64
N CYS A 84 -1.53 3.32 4.75
CA CYS A 84 -1.37 4.04 6.00
C CYS A 84 -0.65 3.18 7.06
N PHE A 85 0.42 3.71 7.64
CA PHE A 85 1.23 3.02 8.66
C PHE A 85 0.88 3.42 10.10
N ASP A 86 -0.03 4.38 10.27
CA ASP A 86 -0.46 4.89 11.56
C ASP A 86 -1.97 5.08 11.67
N TYR A 87 -2.45 5.10 12.91
CA TYR A 87 -3.82 5.51 13.20
C TYR A 87 -3.98 7.05 13.07
N ILE A 88 -4.83 7.48 12.13
CA ILE A 88 -5.06 8.89 11.81
C ILE A 88 -5.55 9.72 13.01
N GLY A 89 -6.40 9.16 13.88
CA GLY A 89 -6.96 9.87 15.03
C GLY A 89 -5.92 10.25 16.09
N ALA A 90 -4.77 9.57 16.13
CA ALA A 90 -3.69 9.89 17.06
C ALA A 90 -2.55 10.70 16.42
N ARG A 91 -2.70 11.15 15.16
CA ARG A 91 -1.65 11.93 14.48
C ARG A 91 -1.34 13.25 15.17
N VAL A 92 -2.36 13.94 15.70
CA VAL A 92 -2.19 15.24 16.36
C VAL A 92 -1.23 15.11 17.55
N VAL A 93 -1.50 14.14 18.44
CA VAL A 93 -0.67 13.88 19.62
C VAL A 93 0.72 13.36 19.23
N ARG A 94 0.80 12.45 18.25
CA ARG A 94 2.07 11.80 17.89
C ARG A 94 3.03 12.71 17.12
N LYS A 95 2.57 13.81 16.51
CA LYS A 95 3.45 14.81 15.88
C LYS A 95 4.50 15.37 16.86
N GLU A 96 4.15 15.45 18.15
CA GLU A 96 5.04 15.89 19.22
C GLU A 96 6.22 14.93 19.42
N SER A 97 6.03 13.64 19.11
CA SER A 97 7.05 12.60 19.27
C SER A 97 8.09 12.56 18.14
N GLY A 98 7.99 13.46 17.15
CA GLY A 98 8.97 13.67 16.08
C GLY A 98 8.51 13.27 14.68
N LYS A 99 9.33 13.60 13.67
CA LYS A 99 9.01 13.47 12.22
C LYS A 99 8.72 12.03 11.77
N LEU A 100 9.23 11.02 12.49
CA LEU A 100 9.03 9.61 12.16
C LEU A 100 7.73 9.04 12.74
N ALA A 101 6.98 9.80 13.54
CA ALA A 101 5.75 9.34 14.19
C ALA A 101 4.77 8.56 13.30
N PRO A 102 4.51 8.95 12.02
CA PRO A 102 3.56 8.23 11.16
C PRO A 102 3.97 6.81 10.76
N LYS A 103 5.24 6.44 10.94
CA LYS A 103 5.78 5.12 10.56
C LYS A 103 6.62 4.45 11.65
N ARG A 104 6.76 5.11 12.81
CA ARG A 104 7.64 4.67 13.91
C ARG A 104 7.29 3.27 14.36
N GLU A 105 6.01 3.01 14.64
CA GLU A 105 5.56 1.70 15.10
C GLU A 105 5.87 0.59 14.09
N PHE A 106 5.64 0.84 12.80
CA PHE A 106 5.97 -0.12 11.75
C PHE A 106 7.48 -0.37 11.70
N PHE A 107 8.28 0.70 11.72
CA PHE A 107 9.73 0.65 11.63
C PHE A 107 10.37 -0.09 12.82
N GLU A 108 9.96 0.22 14.05
CA GLU A 108 10.46 -0.44 15.26
C GLU A 108 10.11 -1.93 15.25
N ASN A 109 8.87 -2.29 14.88
CA ASN A 109 8.47 -3.68 14.73
C ASN A 109 9.30 -4.41 13.66
N PHE A 110 9.61 -3.75 12.55
CA PHE A 110 10.47 -4.31 11.51
C PHE A 110 11.89 -4.55 12.04
N VAL A 111 12.54 -3.54 12.62
CA VAL A 111 13.89 -3.64 13.18
C VAL A 111 13.98 -4.73 14.25
N ASN A 112 13.01 -4.79 15.16
CA ASN A 112 12.94 -5.81 16.21
C ASN A 112 12.82 -7.24 15.64
N ASN A 113 12.27 -7.41 14.44
CA ASN A 113 12.21 -8.72 13.77
C ASN A 113 13.51 -9.05 13.03
N CYS A 114 14.32 -8.06 12.65
CA CYS A 114 15.64 -8.29 12.03
C CYS A 114 16.77 -8.54 13.05
N GLN A 115 16.54 -8.20 14.32
CA GLN A 115 17.50 -8.39 15.42
C GLN A 115 17.33 -9.73 16.15
N LYS A 116 16.31 -10.50 15.78
CA LYS A 116 16.10 -11.88 16.23
C LYS A 116 16.82 -12.84 15.29
#